data_AF-A0A673HEQ1-F1
#
_entry.id   AF-A0A673HEQ1-F1
#
_cell.length_a   1.000
_cell.length_b   1.000
_cell.length_c   1.000
_cell.angle_alpha   90.00
_cell.angle_beta   90.00
_cell.angle_gamma   90.00
#
_symmetry.space_group_name_H-M   'P 1'
#
loop_
_entity.id
_entity.type
_entity.pdbx_description
1 polymer ?
#
loop_
_entity_poly.entity_id
_entity_poly.type
_entity_poly.pdbx_seq_one_letter_code
_entity_poly.pdbx_strand_id
1 'polypeptide(L)'
;LSMLKTGVLLLERMESCNVENACYSAGLCAERTAISKAVSEGHKSFKAIAIASDLEDRFISPCGACRQFMREFGSQWDVYMSKSDGSYKLMTVEELLPSSFGPDDLRVSNNTFIITVINNKQQTNG
;
A
#
# COMPACT_ATOMS: atom_id res chain seq x y z
N LEU A 1 0.14 -5.21 -20.18
CA LEU A 1 -1.12 -5.19 -19.40
C LEU A 1 -1.26 -6.54 -18.71
N SER A 2 -0.70 -6.72 -17.53
CA SER A 2 -0.88 -7.97 -16.77
C SER A 2 -2.32 -8.04 -16.26
N MET A 3 -3.07 -9.07 -16.65
CA MET A 3 -4.46 -9.29 -16.26
C MET A 3 -4.62 -9.79 -14.81
N LEU A 4 -3.91 -9.21 -13.83
CA LEU A 4 -4.28 -9.44 -12.42
C LEU A 4 -5.51 -8.59 -12.13
N LYS A 5 -6.68 -9.23 -11.95
CA LYS A 5 -7.88 -8.57 -11.46
C LYS A 5 -7.72 -8.37 -9.96
N THR A 6 -7.17 -7.24 -9.55
CA THR A 6 -7.10 -6.90 -8.12
C THR A 6 -8.37 -6.15 -7.73
N GLY A 7 -9.13 -6.66 -6.76
CA GLY A 7 -10.37 -6.05 -6.27
C GLY A 7 -10.24 -5.58 -4.83
N VAL A 8 -10.94 -4.50 -4.44
CA VAL A 8 -10.92 -3.98 -3.07
C VAL A 8 -12.31 -3.75 -2.47
N LEU A 9 -12.46 -3.91 -1.14
CA LEU A 9 -13.66 -3.55 -0.39
C LEU A 9 -13.34 -2.66 0.84
N LEU A 10 -14.00 -1.50 0.95
CA LEU A 10 -14.06 -0.65 2.15
C LEU A 10 -15.40 -0.87 2.90
N LEU A 11 -15.50 -0.52 4.18
CA LEU A 11 -16.67 -0.81 5.06
C LEU A 11 -18.03 -0.23 4.62
N GLU A 12 -18.06 0.69 3.65
CA GLU A 12 -19.29 1.15 2.96
C GLU A 12 -19.47 0.53 1.57
N ARG A 13 -18.81 -0.60 1.33
CA ARG A 13 -18.84 -1.42 0.11
C ARG A 13 -18.47 -0.65 -1.17
N MET A 14 -17.25 -0.12 -1.21
CA MET A 14 -16.68 0.45 -2.43
C MET A 14 -15.81 -0.57 -3.16
N GLU A 15 -16.27 -1.04 -4.32
CA GLU A 15 -15.52 -1.94 -5.20
C GLU A 15 -14.68 -1.13 -6.20
N SER A 16 -13.42 -1.50 -6.37
CA SER A 16 -12.48 -0.89 -7.32
C SER A 16 -11.53 -1.93 -7.92
N CYS A 17 -10.85 -1.55 -8.99
CA CYS A 17 -9.79 -2.35 -9.60
C CYS A 17 -8.56 -1.51 -9.97
N ASN A 18 -7.47 -2.20 -10.35
CA ASN A 18 -6.31 -1.56 -10.94
C ASN A 18 -6.65 -0.96 -12.30
N VAL A 19 -6.09 0.22 -12.57
CA VAL A 19 -6.22 0.94 -13.84
C VAL A 19 -4.82 1.04 -14.45
N GLU A 20 -4.61 0.30 -15.53
CA GLU A 20 -3.34 0.24 -16.22
C GLU A 20 -3.19 1.36 -17.24
N ASN A 21 -1.95 1.74 -17.54
CA ASN A 21 -1.63 2.71 -18.57
C ASN A 21 -0.42 2.24 -19.39
N ALA A 22 -0.35 2.65 -20.66
CA ALA A 22 0.80 2.37 -21.52
C ALA A 22 2.09 2.99 -20.95
N CYS A 23 1.98 4.16 -20.32
CA CYS A 23 3.01 4.69 -19.43
C CYS A 23 2.84 4.01 -18.06
N TYR A 24 3.60 2.95 -17.79
CA TYR A 24 3.38 2.11 -16.60
C TYR A 24 3.43 2.86 -15.26
N SER A 25 4.20 3.95 -15.17
CA SER A 25 4.24 4.78 -13.95
C SER A 25 2.95 5.56 -13.69
N ALA A 26 2.10 5.75 -14.71
CA ALA A 26 0.80 6.40 -14.59
C ALA A 26 -0.31 5.42 -14.15
N GLY A 27 0.00 4.12 -14.00
CA GLY A 27 -0.96 3.12 -13.52
C GLY A 27 -1.31 3.28 -12.03
N LEU A 28 -2.54 2.91 -11.69
CA LEU A 28 -3.05 2.92 -10.31
C LEU A 28 -3.43 1.50 -9.89
N CYS A 29 -3.01 1.13 -8.68
CA CYS A 29 -3.44 -0.12 -8.06
C CYS A 29 -4.86 0.04 -7.50
N ALA A 30 -5.56 -1.09 -7.32
CA ALA A 30 -6.95 -1.10 -6.86
C ALA A 30 -7.15 -0.36 -5.53
N GLU A 31 -6.21 -0.47 -4.60
CA GLU A 31 -6.25 0.16 -3.28
C GLU A 31 -6.25 1.69 -3.40
N ARG A 32 -5.38 2.25 -4.24
CA ARG A 32 -5.31 3.70 -4.47
C ARG A 32 -6.57 4.21 -5.17
N THR A 33 -7.14 3.41 -6.07
CA THR A 33 -8.43 3.73 -6.71
C THR A 33 -9.57 3.74 -5.67
N ALA A 34 -9.63 2.73 -4.78
CA ALA A 34 -10.65 2.64 -3.73
C ALA A 34 -10.58 3.81 -2.76
N ILE A 35 -9.38 4.08 -2.23
CA ILE A 35 -9.18 5.13 -1.24
C ILE A 35 -9.43 6.50 -1.87
N SER A 36 -8.94 6.75 -3.09
CA SER A 36 -9.22 8.01 -3.81
C SER A 36 -10.72 8.25 -4.00
N LYS A 37 -11.47 7.20 -4.37
CA LYS A 37 -12.93 7.27 -4.49
C LYS A 37 -13.57 7.63 -3.14
N ALA A 38 -13.24 6.90 -2.08
CA ALA A 38 -13.79 7.13 -0.75
C ALA A 38 -13.52 8.57 -0.26
N VAL A 39 -12.29 9.06 -0.44
CA VAL A 39 -11.91 10.43 -0.09
C VAL A 39 -12.67 11.47 -0.91
N SER A 40 -12.90 11.22 -2.20
CA SER A 40 -13.68 12.11 -3.06
C SER A 40 -15.15 12.21 -2.65
N GLU A 41 -15.67 11.16 -2.00
CA GLU A 41 -17.02 11.10 -1.44
C GLU A 41 -17.08 11.62 0.02
N GLY A 42 -15.94 12.07 0.58
CA GLY A 42 -15.85 12.69 1.91
C GLY A 42 -15.39 11.75 3.03
N HIS A 43 -15.10 10.48 2.73
CA HIS A 43 -14.68 9.49 3.72
C HIS A 43 -13.16 9.51 3.89
N LYS A 44 -12.69 9.85 5.10
CA LYS A 44 -11.26 9.96 5.43
C LYS A 44 -10.82 9.08 6.61
N SER A 45 -11.75 8.32 7.19
CA SER A 45 -11.48 7.41 8.30
C SER A 45 -11.87 6.01 7.87
N PHE A 46 -10.90 5.11 7.83
CA PHE A 46 -11.08 3.73 7.38
C PHE A 46 -10.86 2.78 8.56
N LYS A 47 -11.66 1.71 8.66
CA LYS A 47 -11.37 0.63 9.64
C LYS A 47 -10.74 -0.60 8.99
N ALA A 48 -11.02 -0.84 7.71
CA ALA A 48 -10.52 -2.01 7.00
C ALA A 48 -10.50 -1.78 5.48
N ILE A 49 -9.57 -2.46 4.81
CA ILE A 49 -9.53 -2.66 3.36
C ILE A 49 -9.29 -4.15 3.07
N ALA A 50 -10.09 -4.75 2.19
CA ALA A 50 -9.82 -6.09 1.69
C ALA A 50 -9.23 -6.02 0.28
N ILE A 51 -8.26 -6.87 -0.03
CA ILE A 51 -7.58 -6.94 -1.32
C ILE A 51 -7.69 -8.38 -1.81
N ALA A 52 -8.24 -8.56 -3.00
CA ALA A 52 -8.40 -9.84 -3.65
C ALA A 52 -7.64 -9.88 -4.97
N SER A 53 -7.09 -11.04 -5.31
CA SER A 53 -6.51 -11.32 -6.62
C SER A 53 -6.74 -12.78 -7.01
N ASP A 54 -6.36 -13.11 -8.23
CA ASP A 54 -6.34 -14.47 -8.79
C ASP A 54 -5.09 -15.29 -8.38
N LEU A 55 -4.30 -14.82 -7.41
CA LEU A 55 -3.14 -15.56 -6.91
C LEU A 55 -3.59 -16.72 -6.02
N GLU A 56 -3.11 -17.92 -6.34
CA GLU A 56 -3.41 -19.15 -5.60
C GLU A 56 -2.32 -19.49 -4.56
N ASP A 57 -1.06 -19.24 -4.89
CA ASP A 57 0.11 -19.69 -4.13
C ASP A 57 0.40 -18.80 -2.90
N ARG A 58 0.04 -17.50 -2.96
CA ARG A 58 0.38 -16.51 -1.93
C ARG A 58 -0.71 -15.45 -1.75
N PHE A 59 -0.78 -14.89 -0.55
CA PHE A 59 -1.65 -13.76 -0.25
C PHE A 59 -1.21 -12.52 -1.05
N ILE A 60 -2.15 -11.80 -1.65
CA ILE A 60 -1.86 -10.55 -2.34
C ILE A 60 -1.41 -9.48 -1.35
N SER A 61 -0.16 -9.03 -1.47
CA SER A 61 0.35 -7.93 -0.65
C SER A 61 0.16 -6.59 -1.36
N PRO A 62 -0.28 -5.53 -0.66
CA PRO A 62 -0.25 -4.18 -1.21
C PRO A 62 1.19 -3.76 -1.51
N CYS A 63 1.39 -3.03 -2.60
CA CYS A 63 2.70 -2.50 -2.96
C CYS A 63 3.11 -1.35 -2.01
N GLY A 64 4.40 -0.99 -2.00
CA GLY A 64 4.92 0.06 -1.11
C GLY A 64 4.20 1.40 -1.25
N ALA A 65 3.83 1.79 -2.49
CA ALA A 65 3.08 3.02 -2.74
C ALA A 65 1.65 2.96 -2.15
N CYS A 66 0.97 1.82 -2.24
CA CYS A 66 -0.35 1.64 -1.63
C CYS A 66 -0.26 1.69 -0.11
N ARG A 67 0.76 1.06 0.50
CA ARG A 67 0.99 1.10 1.95
C ARG A 67 1.20 2.54 2.44
N GLN A 68 2.02 3.32 1.72
CA GLN A 68 2.24 4.73 2.05
C GLN A 68 0.97 5.56 1.88
N PHE A 69 0.20 5.31 0.81
CA PHE A 69 -1.08 5.98 0.56
C PHE A 69 -2.11 5.67 1.65
N MET A 70 -2.15 4.42 2.13
CA MET A 70 -2.97 4.02 3.27
C MET A 70 -2.56 4.73 4.56
N ARG A 71 -1.25 4.83 4.84
CA ARG A 71 -0.71 5.45 6.05
C ARG A 71 -1.13 6.91 6.22
N GLU A 72 -1.33 7.65 5.12
CA GLU A 72 -1.81 9.04 5.14
C GLU A 72 -3.13 9.18 5.91
N PHE A 73 -3.97 8.14 5.90
CA PHE A 73 -5.28 8.12 6.56
C PHE A 73 -5.28 7.36 7.89
N GLY A 74 -4.10 7.12 8.46
CA GLY A 74 -3.90 6.40 9.72
C GLY A 74 -3.16 5.08 9.54
N SER A 75 -2.63 4.56 10.65
CA SER A 75 -1.84 3.31 10.68
C SER A 75 -2.56 2.15 11.38
N GLN A 76 -3.56 2.45 12.21
CA GLN A 76 -4.29 1.49 13.06
C GLN A 76 -5.59 1.02 12.40
N TRP A 77 -5.49 0.46 11.20
CA TRP A 77 -6.63 -0.12 10.50
C TRP A 77 -6.21 -1.32 9.67
N ASP A 78 -7.20 -2.18 9.41
CA ASP A 78 -7.00 -3.54 8.95
C ASP A 78 -6.80 -3.65 7.44
N VAL A 79 -5.91 -4.53 7.03
CA VAL A 79 -5.66 -4.91 5.63
C VAL A 79 -5.83 -6.43 5.51
N TYR A 80 -6.90 -6.84 4.83
CA TYR A 80 -7.19 -8.23 4.52
C TYR A 80 -6.57 -8.58 3.16
N MET A 81 -5.54 -9.40 3.16
CA MET A 81 -4.85 -9.87 1.96
C MET A 81 -5.34 -11.27 1.63
N SER A 82 -6.15 -11.44 0.58
CA SER A 82 -6.74 -12.73 0.25
C SER A 82 -5.95 -13.53 -0.78
N LYS A 83 -6.29 -14.82 -0.89
CA LYS A 83 -5.99 -15.69 -2.02
C LYS A 83 -7.27 -15.97 -2.83
N SER A 84 -7.12 -16.62 -3.97
CA SER A 84 -8.25 -17.08 -4.80
C SER A 84 -9.13 -18.13 -4.10
N ASP A 85 -8.59 -18.90 -3.15
CA ASP A 85 -9.32 -19.91 -2.36
C ASP A 85 -10.19 -19.32 -1.22
N GLY A 86 -10.19 -17.99 -1.07
CA GLY A 86 -10.93 -17.27 -0.04
C GLY A 86 -10.24 -17.20 1.32
N SER A 87 -9.10 -17.88 1.51
CA SER A 87 -8.26 -17.66 2.69
C SER A 87 -7.67 -16.25 2.68
N TYR A 88 -7.38 -15.70 3.86
CA TYR A 88 -6.79 -14.37 3.98
C TYR A 88 -5.76 -14.28 5.11
N LYS A 89 -4.88 -13.29 4.97
CA LYS A 89 -4.00 -12.82 6.03
C LYS A 89 -4.41 -11.41 6.43
N LEU A 90 -4.67 -11.22 7.72
CA LEU A 90 -4.94 -9.92 8.32
C LEU A 90 -3.64 -9.30 8.84
N MET A 91 -3.41 -8.03 8.51
CA MET A 91 -2.37 -7.19 9.10
C MET A 91 -2.88 -5.76 9.25
N THR A 92 -2.27 -4.96 10.11
CA THR A 92 -2.52 -3.51 10.14
C THR A 92 -1.64 -2.79 9.12
N VAL A 93 -1.98 -1.53 8.81
CA VAL A 93 -1.12 -0.67 7.99
C VAL A 93 0.25 -0.44 8.66
N GLU A 94 0.31 -0.32 9.98
CA GLU A 94 1.57 -0.21 10.74
C GLU A 94 2.46 -1.44 10.57
N GLU A 95 1.90 -2.65 10.66
CA GLU A 95 2.68 -3.88 10.47
C GLU A 95 3.19 -4.02 9.04
N LEU A 96 2.45 -3.49 8.06
CA LEU A 96 2.85 -3.48 6.66
C LEU A 96 3.87 -2.39 6.34
N LEU A 97 3.91 -1.30 7.11
CA LEU A 97 4.82 -0.17 6.91
C LEU A 97 5.36 0.34 8.25
N PRO A 98 6.23 -0.44 8.92
CA PRO A 98 6.77 -0.05 10.22
C PRO A 98 7.66 1.18 10.10
N SER A 99 7.67 2.02 11.12
CA SER A 99 8.46 3.26 11.17
C SER A 99 8.25 4.16 9.93
N SER A 100 7.01 4.22 9.44
CA SER A 100 6.65 4.96 8.22
C SER A 100 6.84 6.46 8.36
N PHE A 101 7.33 7.09 7.29
CA PHE A 101 7.18 8.52 7.08
C PHE A 101 5.70 8.91 6.95
N GLY A 102 5.29 10.08 7.45
CA GLY A 102 3.94 10.59 7.26
C GLY A 102 3.70 12.03 7.71
N PRO A 103 2.43 12.39 7.98
CA PRO A 103 2.06 13.76 8.34
C PRO A 103 2.81 14.34 9.54
N ASP A 104 3.24 13.48 10.46
CA ASP A 104 3.96 13.87 11.68
C ASP A 104 5.38 14.39 11.38
N ASP A 105 6.04 13.87 10.34
CA ASP A 105 7.38 14.27 9.92
C ASP A 105 7.41 15.62 9.20
N LEU A 106 6.29 16.00 8.56
CA LEU A 106 6.17 17.24 7.79
C LEU A 106 5.96 18.49 8.67
N ARG A 107 5.61 18.31 9.95
CA ARG A 107 5.31 19.41 10.88
C ARG A 107 6.55 20.06 11.48
N VAL A 108 7.74 19.55 11.21
CA VAL A 108 9.00 20.05 11.78
C VAL A 108 9.67 21.01 10.80
N SER A 109 9.66 22.30 11.13
CA SER A 109 10.43 23.32 10.39
C SER A 109 11.91 23.22 10.76
N ASN A 110 12.76 22.81 9.80
CA ASN A 110 14.24 22.72 9.86
C ASN A 110 14.85 21.32 10.09
N ASN A 111 14.42 20.29 9.35
CA ASN A 111 15.19 19.05 9.25
C ASN A 111 16.23 19.13 8.12
N THR A 112 17.51 19.16 8.47
CA THR A 112 18.60 18.85 7.53
C THR A 112 18.78 17.33 7.50
N PHE A 113 18.43 16.69 6.38
CA PHE A 113 18.67 15.26 6.18
C PHE A 113 20.13 15.05 5.75
N ILE A 114 20.94 14.47 6.64
CA ILE A 114 22.28 14.02 6.30
C ILE A 114 22.20 12.55 5.92
N ILE A 115 22.42 12.23 4.63
CA ILE A 115 22.43 10.86 4.13
C ILE A 115 23.88 10.41 4.00
N THR A 116 24.27 9.38 4.76
CA THR A 116 25.58 8.72 4.60
C THR A 116 25.39 7.38 3.92
N VAL A 117 25.99 7.20 2.74
CA VAL A 117 25.99 5.92 2.01
C VAL A 117 27.25 5.14 2.39
N ILE A 118 27.08 3.99 3.05
CA ILE A 118 28.18 3.09 3.41
C ILE A 118 28.29 2.00 2.34
N ASN A 119 29.43 1.92 1.65
CA ASN A 119 29.72 0.85 0.70
C ASN A 119 30.58 -0.24 1.37
N ASN A 120 30.23 -1.51 1.15
CA ASN A 120 31.10 -2.62 1.53
C ASN A 120 32.36 -2.59 0.66
N LYS A 121 33.54 -2.38 1.27
CA LYS A 121 34.82 -2.61 0.59
C LYS A 121 34.90 -4.10 0.27
N GLN A 122 35.05 -4.46 -1.00
CA GLN A 122 35.38 -5.83 -1.38
C GLN A 122 36.72 -6.19 -0.73
N GLN A 123 36.71 -7.22 0.12
CA GLN A 123 37.95 -7.89 0.55
C GLN A 123 38.53 -8.60 -0.68
N THR A 124 39.56 -8.02 -1.28
CA THR A 124 40.41 -8.75 -2.22
C THR A 124 41.26 -9.71 -1.39
N ASN A 125 40.86 -10.99 -1.35
CA ASN A 125 41.73 -12.05 -0.86
C ASN A 125 42.85 -12.22 -1.90
N GLY A 126 44.06 -11.79 -1.54
CA GLY A 126 45.30 -12.15 -2.22
C GLY A 126 45.82 -13.50 -1.76
#